data_AF-A0A833VM17-F1
#
_entry.id   AF-A0A833VM17-F1
#
_cell.length_a   1.000
_cell.length_b   1.000
_cell.length_c   1.000
_cell.angle_alpha   90.00
_cell.angle_beta   90.00
_cell.angle_gamma   90.00
#
_symmetry.space_group_name_H-M   'P 1'
#
loop_
_entity.id
_entity.type
_entity.pdbx_description
1 polymer ?
#
loop_
_entity_poly.entity_id
_entity_poly.type
_entity_poly.pdbx_seq_one_letter_code
_entity_poly.pdbx_strand_id
1 'polypeptide(L)'
;MAATESSYRSRNLIREAVDTIQAIDAHAHNLVEVESEFPFLRCFSEAEGEALSFAPHSLSFKRSLRDIAELYKCEPSLDKVEDHRKSEGLVSISSKCFGAANISAVFIDDGIVFDKMLDWQSHKSFVPAVGRILRIEHLAETILNEEKCSGSKVTLDSFTEVFVTKIKSYPSSETNVKLFVVNPQIIFL
;
A
#
# COMPACT_ATOMS: atom_id res chain seq x y z
N MET A 1 -11.84 38.44 10.77
CA MET A 1 -12.71 38.48 9.57
C MET A 1 -13.61 37.25 9.64
N ALA A 2 -14.91 37.42 9.93
CA ALA A 2 -15.83 36.29 10.01
C ALA A 2 -16.15 35.77 8.60
N ALA A 3 -16.08 34.46 8.39
CA ALA A 3 -16.49 33.87 7.12
C ALA A 3 -17.99 34.07 6.90
N THR A 4 -18.40 34.41 5.69
CA THR A 4 -19.81 34.67 5.33
C THR A 4 -20.62 33.37 5.36
N GLU A 5 -21.94 33.44 5.60
CA GLU A 5 -22.84 32.26 5.58
C GLU A 5 -22.74 31.48 4.26
N SER A 6 -22.56 32.20 3.14
CA SER A 6 -22.30 31.61 1.82
C SER A 6 -21.01 30.77 1.81
N SER A 7 -19.93 31.26 2.42
CA SER A 7 -18.66 30.53 2.54
C SER A 7 -18.77 29.28 3.43
N TYR A 8 -19.56 29.34 4.51
CA TYR A 8 -19.85 28.15 5.32
C TYR A 8 -20.66 27.10 4.54
N ARG A 9 -21.68 27.53 3.80
CA ARG A 9 -22.48 26.63 2.97
C ARG A 9 -21.64 25.93 1.91
N SER A 10 -20.79 26.66 1.19
CA SER A 10 -19.89 26.07 0.18
C SER A 10 -18.90 25.07 0.79
N ARG A 11 -18.32 25.38 1.96
CA ARG A 11 -17.41 24.45 2.64
C ARG A 11 -18.10 23.16 3.09
N ASN A 12 -19.33 23.26 3.59
CA ASN A 12 -20.09 22.09 3.99
C ASN A 12 -20.43 21.19 2.80
N LEU A 13 -20.79 21.78 1.65
CA LEU A 13 -21.05 21.02 0.42
C LEU A 13 -19.81 20.29 -0.09
N ILE A 14 -18.64 20.95 -0.07
CA ILE A 14 -17.38 20.31 -0.47
C ILE A 14 -17.05 19.17 0.50
N ARG A 15 -17.21 19.39 1.81
CA ARG A 15 -16.96 18.36 2.82
C ARG A 15 -17.87 17.15 2.60
N GLU A 16 -19.17 17.38 2.43
CA GLU A 16 -20.13 16.31 2.15
C GLU A 16 -19.78 15.55 0.86
N ALA A 17 -19.36 16.26 -0.20
CA ALA A 17 -18.94 15.62 -1.45
C ALA A 17 -17.67 14.78 -1.27
N VAL A 18 -16.68 15.28 -0.51
CA VAL A 18 -15.43 14.54 -0.22
C VAL A 18 -15.69 13.33 0.68
N ASP A 19 -16.58 13.46 1.67
CA ASP A 19 -16.90 12.39 2.61
C ASP A 19 -17.74 11.27 1.97
N THR A 20 -18.41 11.53 0.84
CA THR A 20 -19.32 10.58 0.17
C THR A 20 -18.77 10.00 -1.14
N ILE A 21 -17.79 10.65 -1.77
CA ILE A 21 -17.18 10.13 -3.00
C ILE A 21 -16.38 8.86 -2.71
N GLN A 22 -16.46 7.89 -3.61
CA GLN A 22 -15.67 6.66 -3.49
C GLN A 22 -14.21 6.93 -3.89
N ALA A 23 -13.29 6.50 -3.03
CA ALA A 23 -11.86 6.66 -3.26
C ALA A 23 -11.31 5.60 -4.23
N ILE A 24 -10.34 6.01 -5.04
CA ILE A 24 -9.49 5.09 -5.81
C ILE A 24 -8.11 5.18 -5.19
N ASP A 25 -7.66 4.08 -4.59
CA ASP A 25 -6.28 3.98 -4.12
C ASP A 25 -5.40 3.55 -5.30
N ALA A 26 -4.77 4.54 -5.92
CA ALA A 26 -3.93 4.34 -7.09
C ALA A 26 -2.57 3.71 -6.77
N HIS A 27 -2.23 3.50 -5.49
CA HIS A 27 -0.96 2.88 -5.11
C HIS A 27 -0.97 2.30 -3.69
N ALA A 28 -1.17 1.00 -3.59
CA ALA A 28 -1.07 0.24 -2.35
C ALA A 28 -0.10 -0.95 -2.48
N HIS A 29 0.21 -1.57 -1.35
CA HIS A 29 0.97 -2.83 -1.27
C HIS A 29 0.07 -3.97 -0.78
N ASN A 30 0.49 -5.21 -1.04
CA ASN A 30 -0.31 -6.38 -0.69
C ASN A 30 -0.51 -6.49 0.83
N LEU A 31 -1.69 -6.95 1.21
CA LEU A 31 -1.92 -7.50 2.54
C LEU A 31 -1.10 -8.77 2.75
N VAL A 32 -0.77 -9.04 4.00
CA VAL A 32 -0.14 -10.28 4.46
C VAL A 32 -1.07 -11.05 5.39
N GLU A 33 -0.91 -12.37 5.45
CA GLU A 33 -1.66 -13.23 6.37
C GLU A 33 -1.43 -12.87 7.84
N VAL A 34 -2.35 -13.25 8.73
CA VAL A 34 -2.28 -12.92 10.16
C VAL A 34 -1.02 -13.48 10.83
N GLU A 35 -0.54 -14.61 10.32
CA GLU A 35 0.63 -15.34 10.77
C GLU A 35 1.94 -14.78 10.20
N SER A 36 1.89 -13.72 9.39
CA SER A 36 3.10 -13.08 8.84
C SER A 36 4.01 -12.56 9.95
N GLU A 37 5.32 -12.60 9.70
CA GLU A 37 6.34 -11.99 10.55
C GLU A 37 6.39 -10.47 10.40
N PHE A 38 5.61 -9.89 9.47
CA PHE A 38 5.51 -8.45 9.27
C PHE A 38 5.01 -7.74 10.54
N PRO A 39 5.83 -6.89 11.18
CA PRO A 39 5.46 -6.28 12.46
C PRO A 39 4.27 -5.35 12.31
N PHE A 40 3.25 -5.50 13.17
CA PHE A 40 2.06 -4.64 13.11
C PHE A 40 2.39 -3.14 13.26
N LEU A 41 3.44 -2.80 14.01
CA LEU A 41 3.91 -1.42 14.16
C LEU A 41 4.32 -0.78 12.83
N ARG A 42 4.77 -1.58 11.85
CA ARG A 42 5.13 -1.09 10.50
C ARG A 42 3.93 -0.61 9.70
N CYS A 43 2.71 -1.00 10.05
CA CYS A 43 1.50 -0.43 9.45
C CYS A 43 1.34 1.08 9.74
N PHE A 44 2.15 1.63 10.66
CA PHE A 44 2.12 3.04 11.04
C PHE A 44 3.39 3.82 10.66
N SER A 45 4.40 3.16 10.10
CA SER A 45 5.70 3.77 9.80
C SER A 45 6.52 2.95 8.80
N GLU A 46 7.18 3.65 7.88
CA GLU A 46 8.20 3.09 6.98
C GLU A 46 9.56 2.89 7.68
N ALA A 47 9.70 3.28 8.96
CA ALA A 47 10.95 3.12 9.69
C ALA A 47 11.30 1.64 9.88
N GLU A 48 12.60 1.35 9.85
CA GLU A 48 13.14 0.01 10.09
C GLU A 48 14.16 0.00 11.24
N GLY A 49 14.47 -1.18 11.74
CA GLY A 49 15.45 -1.36 12.82
C GLY A 49 15.10 -0.55 14.06
N GLU A 50 16.10 0.08 14.67
CA GLU A 50 15.94 0.88 15.89
C GLU A 50 14.96 2.06 15.69
N ALA A 51 14.94 2.66 14.50
CA ALA A 51 14.09 3.81 14.21
C ALA A 51 12.59 3.49 14.33
N LEU A 52 12.19 2.24 14.06
CA LEU A 52 10.80 1.79 14.20
C LEU A 52 10.30 1.92 15.64
N SER A 53 11.17 1.78 16.64
CA SER A 53 10.81 1.93 18.06
C SER A 53 10.33 3.35 18.41
N PHE A 54 10.65 4.35 17.58
CA PHE A 54 10.20 5.73 17.73
C PHE A 54 8.88 6.03 17.01
N ALA A 55 8.37 5.11 16.18
CA ALA A 55 7.09 5.29 15.48
C ALA A 55 5.94 5.72 16.40
N PRO A 56 5.79 5.19 17.65
CA PRO A 56 4.76 5.62 18.58
C PRO A 56 4.77 7.11 18.95
N HIS A 57 5.90 7.79 18.79
CA HIS A 57 6.03 9.22 19.08
C HIS A 57 5.54 10.11 17.93
N SER A 58 5.37 9.55 16.73
CA SER A 58 4.91 10.27 15.54
C SER A 58 3.43 10.67 15.62
N LEU A 59 3.06 11.75 14.92
CA LEU A 59 1.67 12.18 14.80
C LEU A 59 0.83 11.20 13.98
N SER A 60 1.41 10.60 12.93
CA SER A 60 0.75 9.60 12.08
C SER A 60 0.33 8.39 12.91
N PHE A 61 1.23 7.83 13.73
CA PHE A 61 0.90 6.72 14.62
C PHE A 61 -0.25 7.06 15.57
N LYS A 62 -0.14 8.17 16.32
CA LYS A 62 -1.15 8.55 17.33
C LYS A 62 -2.53 8.79 16.71
N ARG A 63 -2.57 9.40 15.53
CA ARG A 63 -3.81 9.63 14.79
C ARG A 63 -4.40 8.30 14.32
N SER A 64 -3.63 7.52 13.57
CA SER A 64 -4.10 6.26 13.00
C SER A 64 -4.53 5.24 14.06
N LEU A 65 -3.79 5.15 15.19
CA LEU A 65 -4.15 4.25 16.28
C LEU A 65 -5.52 4.59 16.87
N ARG A 66 -5.78 5.88 17.11
CA ARG A 66 -7.08 6.34 17.60
C ARG A 66 -8.19 6.03 16.60
N ASP A 67 -7.99 6.36 15.32
CA ASP A 67 -9.01 6.21 14.29
C ASP A 67 -9.34 4.73 14.03
N ILE A 68 -8.33 3.84 14.07
CA ILE A 68 -8.53 2.38 13.96
C ILE A 68 -9.22 1.83 15.22
N ALA A 69 -8.81 2.27 16.41
CA ALA A 69 -9.45 1.83 17.65
C ALA A 69 -10.93 2.23 17.72
N GLU A 70 -11.27 3.43 17.24
CA GLU A 70 -12.66 3.88 17.09
C GLU A 70 -13.43 2.99 16.11
N LEU A 71 -12.84 2.69 14.94
CA LEU A 71 -13.43 1.79 13.95
C LEU A 71 -13.65 0.37 14.51
N TYR A 72 -12.70 -0.13 15.30
CA TYR A 72 -12.76 -1.46 15.90
C TYR A 72 -13.57 -1.50 17.20
N LYS A 73 -13.95 -0.32 17.72
CA LYS A 73 -14.63 -0.15 19.01
C LYS A 73 -13.85 -0.81 20.16
N CYS A 74 -12.53 -0.64 20.14
CA CYS A 74 -11.62 -1.13 21.17
C CYS A 74 -10.83 0.01 21.82
N GLU A 75 -10.06 -0.31 22.85
CA GLU A 75 -9.19 0.67 23.50
C GLU A 75 -8.08 1.15 22.55
N PRO A 76 -7.75 2.47 22.52
CA PRO A 76 -6.73 3.03 21.63
C PRO A 76 -5.30 2.73 22.11
N SER A 77 -4.95 1.46 22.16
CA SER A 77 -3.60 0.95 22.43
C SER A 77 -3.18 -0.04 21.35
N LEU A 78 -1.88 -0.11 21.07
CA LEU A 78 -1.35 -0.93 19.97
C LEU A 78 -1.72 -2.41 20.17
N ASP A 79 -1.51 -2.94 21.37
CA ASP A 79 -1.78 -4.34 21.70
C ASP A 79 -3.28 -4.66 21.55
N LYS A 80 -4.18 -3.77 21.99
CA LYS A 80 -5.63 -4.02 21.89
C LYS A 80 -6.15 -3.95 20.46
N VAL A 81 -5.59 -3.07 19.65
CA VAL A 81 -5.91 -3.02 18.22
C VAL A 81 -5.38 -4.26 17.51
N GLU A 82 -4.16 -4.70 17.83
CA GLU A 82 -3.56 -5.89 17.23
C GLU A 82 -4.29 -7.17 17.64
N ASP A 83 -4.63 -7.32 18.91
CA ASP A 83 -5.40 -8.45 19.45
C ASP A 83 -6.77 -8.55 18.75
N HIS A 84 -7.48 -7.43 18.63
CA HIS A 84 -8.76 -7.38 17.93
C HIS A 84 -8.61 -7.77 16.45
N ARG A 85 -7.56 -7.26 15.79
CA ARG A 85 -7.25 -7.60 14.40
C ARG A 85 -7.05 -9.11 14.23
N LYS A 86 -6.27 -9.73 15.12
CA LYS A 86 -5.98 -11.16 15.11
C LYS A 86 -7.24 -12.00 15.39
N SER A 87 -8.07 -11.59 16.35
CA SER A 87 -9.27 -12.35 16.73
C SER A 87 -10.37 -12.33 15.65
N GLU A 88 -10.54 -11.19 14.98
CA GLU A 88 -11.55 -11.04 13.92
C GLU A 88 -11.13 -11.71 12.60
N GLY A 89 -9.82 -11.85 12.37
CA GLY A 89 -9.25 -12.42 11.17
C GLY A 89 -9.17 -11.42 10.00
N LEU A 90 -8.27 -11.73 9.06
CA LEU A 90 -7.90 -10.83 7.95
C LEU A 90 -9.10 -10.42 7.09
N VAL A 91 -9.94 -11.36 6.69
CA VAL A 91 -11.07 -11.09 5.79
C VAL A 91 -12.07 -10.11 6.42
N SER A 92 -12.44 -10.31 7.69
CA SER A 92 -13.37 -9.44 8.42
C SER A 92 -12.81 -8.03 8.56
N ILE A 93 -11.54 -7.93 9.01
CA ILE A 93 -10.88 -6.65 9.23
C ILE A 93 -10.69 -5.89 7.92
N SER A 94 -10.20 -6.54 6.87
CA SER A 94 -10.04 -5.92 5.56
C SER A 94 -11.37 -5.39 5.04
N SER A 95 -12.43 -6.20 5.09
CA SER A 95 -13.77 -5.74 4.66
C SER A 95 -14.25 -4.51 5.46
N LYS A 96 -14.02 -4.49 6.77
CA LYS A 96 -14.35 -3.36 7.65
C LYS A 96 -13.56 -2.10 7.29
N CYS A 97 -12.24 -2.23 7.08
CA CYS A 97 -11.35 -1.12 6.75
C CYS A 97 -11.60 -0.55 5.35
N PHE A 98 -11.66 -1.39 4.31
CA PHE A 98 -11.93 -0.96 2.94
C PHE A 98 -13.33 -0.34 2.80
N GLY A 99 -14.32 -0.91 3.49
CA GLY A 99 -15.67 -0.34 3.55
C GLY A 99 -15.72 1.02 4.24
N ALA A 100 -15.06 1.16 5.40
CA ALA A 100 -15.00 2.43 6.11
C ALA A 100 -14.25 3.53 5.33
N ALA A 101 -13.24 3.15 4.53
CA ALA A 101 -12.51 4.06 3.66
C ALA A 101 -13.25 4.39 2.34
N ASN A 102 -14.41 3.77 2.08
CA ASN A 102 -15.22 3.95 0.88
C ASN A 102 -14.42 3.76 -0.42
N ILE A 103 -13.56 2.74 -0.48
CA ILE A 103 -12.68 2.47 -1.63
C ILE A 103 -13.44 1.68 -2.70
N SER A 104 -13.46 2.16 -3.94
CA SER A 104 -14.06 1.47 -5.09
C SER A 104 -13.03 0.74 -5.97
N ALA A 105 -11.76 1.15 -5.92
CA ALA A 105 -10.68 0.48 -6.61
C ALA A 105 -9.35 0.59 -5.88
N VAL A 106 -8.51 -0.44 -5.95
CA VAL A 106 -7.14 -0.45 -5.42
C VAL A 106 -6.15 -0.95 -6.47
N PHE A 107 -4.99 -0.31 -6.57
CA PHE A 107 -3.90 -0.71 -7.46
C PHE A 107 -2.72 -1.19 -6.63
N ILE A 108 -2.42 -2.49 -6.73
CA ILE A 108 -1.50 -3.21 -5.86
C ILE A 108 -0.13 -3.34 -6.52
N ASP A 109 0.89 -2.76 -5.92
CA ASP A 109 2.30 -2.99 -6.21
C ASP A 109 2.81 -4.18 -5.40
N ASP A 110 2.93 -5.31 -6.09
CA ASP A 110 3.40 -6.59 -5.56
C ASP A 110 4.91 -6.78 -5.72
N GLY A 111 5.65 -5.72 -6.09
CA GLY A 111 7.10 -5.74 -6.26
C GLY A 111 7.90 -5.56 -4.96
N ILE A 112 7.25 -5.29 -3.83
CA ILE A 112 7.89 -5.43 -2.50
C ILE A 112 7.54 -6.81 -1.96
N VAL A 113 8.56 -7.60 -1.63
CA VAL A 113 8.38 -8.94 -1.09
C VAL A 113 8.30 -8.88 0.44
N PHE A 114 7.17 -9.33 0.96
CA PHE A 114 6.94 -9.64 2.37
C PHE A 114 6.60 -11.12 2.51
N ASP A 115 6.75 -11.67 3.71
CA ASP A 115 6.34 -13.04 3.96
C ASP A 115 4.81 -13.16 3.97
N LYS A 116 4.29 -14.25 3.42
CA LYS A 116 2.85 -14.57 3.39
C LYS A 116 1.97 -13.46 2.80
N MET A 117 2.47 -12.76 1.78
CA MET A 117 1.65 -11.85 0.98
C MET A 117 0.50 -12.60 0.32
N LEU A 118 -0.66 -11.98 0.30
CA LEU A 118 -1.76 -12.41 -0.56
C LEU A 118 -1.41 -12.16 -2.03
N ASP A 119 -2.04 -12.92 -2.92
CA ASP A 119 -2.04 -12.57 -4.35
C ASP A 119 -2.76 -11.23 -4.56
N TRP A 120 -2.29 -10.42 -5.52
CA TRP A 120 -2.89 -9.11 -5.75
C TRP A 120 -4.38 -9.22 -6.12
N GLN A 121 -4.80 -10.26 -6.83
CA GLN A 121 -6.21 -10.47 -7.22
C GLN A 121 -7.10 -10.82 -6.03
N SER A 122 -6.55 -11.35 -4.94
CA SER A 122 -7.32 -11.67 -3.72
C SER A 122 -8.01 -10.45 -3.12
N HIS A 123 -7.53 -9.23 -3.41
CA HIS A 123 -8.15 -7.99 -2.95
C HIS A 123 -9.53 -7.72 -3.59
N LYS A 124 -9.91 -8.46 -4.65
CA LYS A 124 -11.26 -8.41 -5.25
C LYS A 124 -12.35 -8.85 -4.27
N SER A 125 -11.99 -9.54 -3.19
CA SER A 125 -12.91 -9.87 -2.10
C SER A 125 -13.29 -8.65 -1.24
N PHE A 126 -12.55 -7.54 -1.32
CA PHE A 126 -12.76 -6.35 -0.48
C PHE A 126 -13.22 -5.13 -1.26
N VAL A 127 -12.84 -5.02 -2.54
CA VAL A 127 -13.19 -3.88 -3.40
C VAL A 127 -13.66 -4.33 -4.79
N PRO A 128 -14.55 -3.57 -5.46
CA PRO A 128 -15.09 -3.91 -6.77
C PRO A 128 -14.04 -4.07 -7.87
N ALA A 129 -12.98 -3.25 -7.85
CA ALA A 129 -11.95 -3.24 -8.87
C ALA A 129 -10.54 -3.32 -8.25
N VAL A 130 -9.70 -4.16 -8.85
CA VAL A 130 -8.29 -4.27 -8.47
C VAL A 130 -7.44 -4.21 -9.73
N GLY A 131 -6.42 -3.36 -9.70
CA GLY A 131 -5.35 -3.35 -10.70
C GLY A 131 -4.02 -3.78 -10.08
N ARG A 132 -3.09 -4.17 -10.94
CA ARG A 132 -1.70 -4.45 -10.56
C ARG A 132 -0.81 -3.28 -10.95
N ILE A 133 0.21 -3.03 -10.15
CA ILE A 133 1.30 -2.11 -10.47
C ILE A 133 2.57 -2.94 -10.67
N LEU A 134 3.12 -2.89 -11.87
CA LEU A 134 4.41 -3.48 -12.19
C LEU A 134 5.53 -2.53 -11.73
N ARG A 135 6.26 -2.95 -10.71
CA ARG A 135 7.50 -2.30 -10.26
C ARG A 135 8.64 -2.69 -11.19
N ILE A 136 9.07 -1.75 -12.03
CA ILE A 136 10.00 -2.08 -13.11
C ILE A 136 11.43 -2.31 -12.62
N GLU A 137 11.80 -1.78 -11.47
CA GLU A 137 13.09 -2.06 -10.82
C GLU A 137 13.18 -3.53 -10.42
N HIS A 138 12.10 -4.06 -9.81
CA HIS A 138 12.04 -5.46 -9.41
C HIS A 138 12.07 -6.39 -10.63
N LEU A 139 11.38 -6.01 -11.72
CA LEU A 139 11.45 -6.73 -12.98
C LEU A 139 12.87 -6.72 -13.57
N ALA A 140 13.53 -5.56 -13.58
CA ALA A 140 14.89 -5.40 -14.08
C ALA A 140 15.88 -6.25 -13.26
N GLU A 141 15.80 -6.18 -11.93
CA GLU A 141 16.62 -6.98 -11.02
C GLU A 141 16.41 -8.49 -11.24
N THR A 142 15.16 -8.92 -11.41
CA THR A 142 14.84 -10.33 -11.68
C THR A 142 15.51 -10.82 -12.96
N ILE A 143 15.42 -10.05 -14.05
CA ILE A 143 16.10 -10.38 -15.32
C ILE A 143 17.61 -10.51 -15.13
N LEU A 144 18.23 -9.55 -14.43
CA LEU A 144 19.68 -9.56 -14.20
C LEU A 144 20.11 -10.77 -13.36
N ASN A 145 19.32 -11.16 -12.36
CA ASN A 145 19.60 -12.32 -11.51
C ASN A 145 19.42 -13.66 -12.26
N GLU A 146 18.39 -13.79 -13.10
CA GLU A 146 18.18 -14.96 -13.97
C GLU A 146 19.38 -15.15 -14.92
N GLU A 147 19.86 -14.07 -15.53
CA GLU A 147 21.00 -14.12 -16.45
C GLU A 147 22.33 -14.38 -15.75
N LYS A 148 22.51 -13.85 -14.54
CA LYS A 148 23.69 -14.17 -13.72
C LYS A 148 23.79 -15.67 -13.43
N CYS A 149 22.65 -16.32 -13.20
CA CYS A 149 22.57 -17.77 -12.98
C CYS A 149 22.80 -18.58 -14.28
N SER A 150 22.48 -18.02 -15.45
CA SER A 150 22.67 -18.68 -16.75
C SER A 150 24.13 -18.69 -17.22
N GLY A 151 25.00 -17.86 -16.63
CA GLY A 151 26.40 -17.71 -17.02
C GLY A 151 26.61 -16.94 -18.34
N SER A 152 25.54 -16.33 -18.88
CA SER A 152 25.56 -15.55 -20.11
C SER A 152 26.19 -14.16 -19.90
N LYS A 153 26.86 -13.63 -20.93
CA LYS A 153 27.32 -12.24 -20.94
C LYS A 153 26.15 -11.33 -21.30
N VAL A 154 25.55 -10.68 -20.31
CA VAL A 154 24.49 -9.67 -20.54
C VAL A 154 25.10 -8.42 -21.17
N THR A 155 24.54 -8.01 -22.31
CA THR A 155 24.77 -6.69 -22.91
C THR A 155 23.58 -5.78 -22.64
N LEU A 156 23.76 -4.47 -22.80
CA LEU A 156 22.65 -3.51 -22.66
C LEU A 156 21.52 -3.80 -23.66
N ASP A 157 21.87 -4.17 -24.90
CA ASP A 157 20.91 -4.49 -25.95
C ASP A 157 20.10 -5.74 -25.62
N SER A 158 20.77 -6.83 -25.23
CA SER A 158 20.10 -8.07 -24.82
C SER A 158 19.21 -7.86 -23.60
N PHE A 159 19.65 -7.06 -22.62
CA PHE A 159 18.82 -6.71 -21.46
C PHE A 159 17.58 -5.90 -21.88
N THR A 160 17.76 -4.89 -22.74
CA THR A 160 16.68 -4.01 -23.18
C THR A 160 15.62 -4.80 -23.97
N GLU A 161 16.06 -5.72 -24.83
CA GLU A 161 15.17 -6.62 -25.57
C GLU A 161 14.30 -7.46 -24.62
N VAL A 162 14.93 -8.12 -23.64
CA VAL A 162 14.22 -8.96 -22.65
C VAL A 162 13.28 -8.11 -21.79
N PHE A 163 13.75 -6.97 -21.29
CA PHE A 163 12.99 -6.08 -20.42
C PHE A 163 11.75 -5.51 -21.12
N VAL A 164 11.90 -4.99 -22.34
CA VAL A 164 10.77 -4.48 -23.13
C VAL A 164 9.80 -5.60 -23.49
N THR A 165 10.31 -6.79 -23.81
CA THR A 165 9.47 -7.97 -24.08
C THR A 165 8.65 -8.37 -22.86
N LYS A 166 9.27 -8.44 -21.67
CA LYS A 166 8.55 -8.75 -20.42
C LYS A 166 7.52 -7.66 -20.09
N ILE A 167 7.84 -6.37 -20.21
CA ILE A 167 6.85 -5.29 -19.99
C ILE A 167 5.64 -5.45 -20.91
N LYS A 168 5.87 -5.68 -22.21
CA LYS A 168 4.79 -5.85 -23.20
C LYS A 168 3.97 -7.11 -23.00
N SER A 169 4.49 -8.09 -22.25
CA SER A 169 3.77 -9.33 -21.94
C SER A 169 2.68 -9.15 -20.88
N TYR A 170 2.73 -8.07 -20.08
CA TYR A 170 1.69 -7.79 -19.09
C TYR A 170 0.43 -7.20 -19.74
N PRO A 171 -0.77 -7.64 -19.32
CA PRO A 171 -2.02 -7.13 -19.88
C PRO A 171 -2.22 -5.66 -19.49
N SER A 172 -2.34 -4.79 -20.49
CA SER A 172 -2.52 -3.34 -20.31
C SER A 172 -3.85 -2.94 -19.66
N SER A 173 -4.86 -3.81 -19.70
CA SER A 173 -6.15 -3.61 -19.04
C SER A 173 -6.09 -3.79 -17.52
N GLU A 174 -5.03 -4.39 -17.01
CA GLU A 174 -4.91 -4.78 -15.58
C GLU A 174 -3.63 -4.26 -14.92
N THR A 175 -2.69 -3.71 -15.69
CA THR A 175 -1.34 -3.38 -15.20
C THR A 175 -0.98 -1.92 -15.46
N ASN A 176 -0.69 -1.19 -14.38
CA ASN A 176 -0.02 0.11 -14.40
C ASN A 176 1.49 -0.06 -14.13
N VAL A 177 2.30 0.94 -14.48
CA VAL A 177 3.75 0.90 -14.29
C VAL A 177 4.16 1.89 -13.19
N LYS A 178 5.05 1.48 -12.28
CA LYS A 178 5.69 2.37 -11.31
C LYS A 178 7.20 2.35 -11.46
N LEU A 179 7.78 3.55 -11.38
CA LEU A 179 9.21 3.82 -11.33
C LEU A 179 9.52 4.58 -10.03
N PHE A 180 10.45 4.07 -9.23
CA PHE A 180 11.15 4.77 -8.16
C PHE A 180 12.50 5.28 -8.69
N VAL A 181 12.57 6.57 -8.98
CA VAL A 181 13.86 7.22 -9.18
C VAL A 181 14.42 7.59 -7.80
N VAL A 182 15.29 6.75 -7.25
CA VAL A 182 16.09 7.13 -6.09
C VAL A 182 17.10 8.15 -6.59
N ASN A 183 16.88 9.44 -6.31
CA ASN A 183 17.89 10.45 -6.52
C ASN A 183 18.99 10.22 -5.47
N PRO A 184 20.23 9.82 -5.84
CA PRO A 184 21.27 9.47 -4.87
C PRO A 184 21.75 10.65 -4.01
N GLN A 185 21.15 11.84 -4.15
CA GLN A 185 21.46 13.03 -3.35
C GLN A 185 20.47 13.34 -2.23
N ILE A 186 19.43 12.53 -2.01
CA ILE A 186 18.49 12.73 -0.90
C ILE A 186 18.69 11.63 0.14
N ILE A 187 19.81 11.74 0.86
CA ILE A 187 19.95 11.19 2.21
C ILE A 187 19.23 12.19 3.11
N PHE A 188 18.01 11.89 3.55
CA PHE A 188 17.38 12.65 4.63
C PHE A 188 18.02 12.24 5.95
N LEU A 189 18.66 13.21 6.59
CA LEU A 189 18.95 13.24 8.03
C LEU A 189 17.65 13.21 8.86
#